data_AF-A0A225W8G4-F1
#
_entry.id   AF-A0A225W8G4-F1
#
_cell.length_a   1.000
_cell.length_b   1.000
_cell.length_c   1.000
_cell.angle_alpha   90.00
_cell.angle_beta   90.00
_cell.angle_gamma   90.00
#
_symmetry.space_group_name_H-M   'P 1'
#
loop_
_entity.id
_entity.type
_entity.pdbx_description
1 polymer ?
#
loop_
_entity_poly.entity_id
_entity_poly.type
_entity_poly.pdbx_seq_one_letter_code
_entity_poly.pdbx_strand_id
1 'polypeptide(L)'
;MTKNSDICRVLYASLPDNYSKCKHCGTVRRQQPSSGYGNLISNLRDEYPEYETDYIAHSSSLASNLQSFSFVSDKIANIYHWIEWVVDRNMPLLRIRYHVRPLAAFTAMFRRNDEKNYDLLALASFDEAD
;
A
#
# COMPACT_ATOMS: atom_id res chain seq x y z
N MET A 1 -2.15 16.09 -7.04
CA MET A 1 -3.45 15.97 -7.74
C MET A 1 -3.80 14.50 -7.82
N THR A 2 -4.99 14.13 -7.36
CA THR A 2 -5.49 12.75 -7.48
C THR A 2 -5.74 12.41 -8.94
N LYS A 3 -5.21 11.29 -9.43
CA LYS A 3 -5.44 10.87 -10.83
C LYS A 3 -6.77 10.13 -10.93
N ASN A 4 -7.54 10.43 -11.98
CA ASN A 4 -8.82 9.73 -12.24
C ASN A 4 -8.64 8.21 -12.34
N SER A 5 -7.49 7.75 -12.84
CA SER A 5 -7.15 6.32 -12.88
C SER A 5 -7.13 5.68 -11.49
N ASP A 6 -6.59 6.38 -10.50
CA ASP A 6 -6.48 5.85 -9.13
C ASP A 6 -7.85 5.80 -8.46
N ILE A 7 -8.67 6.83 -8.64
CA ILE A 7 -10.06 6.87 -8.17
C ILE A 7 -10.85 5.72 -8.78
N CYS A 8 -10.81 5.57 -10.11
CA CYS A 8 -11.56 4.53 -10.80
C CYS A 8 -11.11 3.12 -10.40
N ARG A 9 -9.81 2.90 -10.17
CA ARG A 9 -9.29 1.61 -9.69
C ARG A 9 -9.87 1.22 -8.32
N VAL A 10 -10.11 2.19 -7.44
CA VAL A 10 -10.67 1.94 -6.11
C VAL A 10 -12.19 1.79 -6.17
N LEU A 11 -12.89 2.66 -6.91
CA LEU A 11 -14.35 2.76 -6.88
C LEU A 11 -15.09 1.90 -7.92
N TYR A 12 -14.35 1.29 -8.86
CA TYR A 12 -14.91 0.35 -9.83
C TYR A 12 -14.32 -1.05 -9.67
N ALA A 13 -15.12 -2.06 -9.97
CA ALA A 13 -14.64 -3.41 -10.22
C ALA A 13 -14.38 -3.59 -11.72
N SER A 14 -13.18 -4.04 -12.08
CA SER A 14 -12.82 -4.37 -13.46
C SER A 14 -13.56 -5.63 -13.90
N LEU A 15 -14.21 -5.54 -15.07
CA LEU A 15 -14.85 -6.66 -15.76
C LEU A 15 -14.09 -6.94 -17.08
N PRO A 16 -14.31 -8.11 -17.71
CA PRO A 16 -13.78 -8.39 -19.04
C PRO A 16 -14.19 -7.34 -20.08
N ASP A 17 -13.51 -7.35 -21.23
CA ASP A 17 -13.86 -6.53 -22.41
C ASP A 17 -13.92 -5.01 -22.17
N ASN A 18 -13.11 -4.52 -21.22
CA ASN A 18 -13.04 -3.11 -20.81
C ASN A 18 -14.33 -2.58 -20.16
N TYR A 19 -15.11 -3.45 -19.55
CA TYR A 19 -16.22 -3.04 -18.71
C TYR A 19 -15.76 -2.75 -17.28
N SER A 20 -16.45 -1.84 -16.62
CA SER A 20 -16.20 -1.48 -15.24
C SER A 20 -17.53 -1.31 -14.53
N LYS A 21 -17.68 -1.96 -13.39
CA LYS A 21 -18.89 -1.88 -12.55
C LYS A 21 -18.65 -0.92 -11.40
N CYS A 22 -19.47 0.12 -11.27
CA CYS A 22 -19.41 1.03 -10.13
C CYS A 22 -19.74 0.25 -8.85
N LYS A 23 -18.89 0.36 -7.83
CA LYS A 23 -19.13 -0.32 -6.54
C LYS A 23 -20.24 0.32 -5.73
N HIS A 24 -20.54 1.61 -5.97
CA HIS A 24 -21.59 2.35 -5.27
C HIS A 24 -22.98 2.10 -5.88
N CYS A 25 -23.20 2.48 -7.14
CA CYS A 25 -24.50 2.37 -7.79
C CYS A 25 -24.70 1.06 -8.58
N GLY A 26 -23.67 0.24 -8.76
CA GLY A 26 -23.76 -1.02 -9.52
C GLY A 26 -23.79 -0.86 -11.04
N THR A 27 -23.88 0.36 -11.56
CA THR A 27 -23.90 0.66 -13.01
C THR A 27 -22.64 0.15 -13.70
N VAL A 28 -22.85 -0.56 -14.81
CA VAL A 28 -21.77 -1.08 -15.65
C VAL A 28 -21.53 -0.10 -16.81
N ARG A 29 -20.29 0.37 -16.95
CA ARG A 29 -19.86 1.27 -18.01
C ARG A 29 -18.71 0.63 -18.78
N ARG A 30 -18.76 0.70 -20.12
CA ARG A 30 -17.62 0.34 -20.98
C ARG A 30 -16.65 1.51 -21.03
N GLN A 31 -15.37 1.28 -20.78
CA GLN A 31 -14.33 2.27 -21.05
C GLN A 31 -14.23 2.48 -22.55
N GLN A 32 -14.40 3.73 -22.99
CA GLN A 32 -14.28 4.08 -24.39
C GLN A 32 -12.80 4.10 -24.77
N PRO A 33 -12.42 3.54 -25.93
CA PRO A 33 -11.07 3.67 -26.45
C PRO A 33 -10.67 5.14 -26.50
N SER A 34 -9.49 5.47 -26.00
CA SER A 34 -8.90 6.82 -26.05
C SER A 34 -9.64 7.93 -25.29
N SER A 35 -10.72 7.66 -24.54
CA SER A 35 -11.39 8.68 -23.70
C SER A 35 -10.76 8.85 -22.31
N GLY A 36 -9.83 7.96 -21.94
CA GLY A 36 -9.40 7.81 -20.57
C GLY A 36 -10.57 7.46 -19.63
N TYR A 37 -10.57 8.04 -18.44
CA TYR A 37 -11.52 7.74 -17.36
C TYR A 37 -12.72 8.70 -17.28
N GLY A 38 -12.88 9.63 -18.22
CA GLY A 38 -13.87 10.70 -18.14
C GLY A 38 -15.30 10.19 -17.95
N ASN A 39 -15.70 9.15 -18.69
CA ASN A 39 -17.03 8.55 -18.59
C ASN A 39 -17.32 7.90 -17.23
N LEU A 40 -16.32 7.34 -16.57
CA LEU A 40 -16.43 6.74 -15.24
C LEU A 40 -16.50 7.81 -14.15
N ILE A 41 -15.73 8.90 -14.31
CA ILE A 41 -15.76 10.03 -13.39
C ILE A 41 -17.07 10.79 -13.49
N SER A 42 -17.60 11.01 -14.70
CA SER A 42 -18.93 11.62 -14.88
C SER A 42 -20.01 10.80 -14.16
N ASN A 43 -19.99 9.47 -14.31
CA ASN A 43 -20.92 8.62 -13.56
C ASN A 43 -20.80 8.77 -12.04
N LEU A 44 -19.59 8.92 -11.51
CA LEU A 44 -19.40 9.17 -10.07
C LEU A 44 -19.93 10.55 -9.66
N ARG A 45 -19.71 11.59 -10.47
CA ARG A 45 -20.24 12.93 -10.16
C ARG A 45 -21.76 12.98 -10.13
N ASP A 46 -22.41 12.23 -11.01
CA ASP A 46 -23.86 12.21 -11.11
C ASP A 46 -24.51 11.36 -10.00
N GLU A 47 -23.95 10.18 -9.70
CA GLU A 47 -24.55 9.18 -8.80
C GLU A 47 -23.95 9.15 -7.39
N TYR A 48 -22.77 9.75 -7.20
CA TYR A 48 -22.02 9.69 -5.95
C TYR A 48 -21.14 10.94 -5.74
N PRO A 49 -21.72 12.14 -5.50
CA PRO A 49 -21.01 13.42 -5.49
C PRO A 49 -19.83 13.50 -4.50
N GLU A 50 -19.93 12.81 -3.37
CA GLU A 50 -18.94 12.77 -2.29
C GLU A 50 -17.75 11.81 -2.55
N TYR A 51 -17.67 11.20 -3.73
CA TYR A 51 -16.65 10.19 -4.06
C TYR A 51 -15.20 10.64 -3.84
N GLU A 52 -14.90 11.93 -4.01
CA GLU A 52 -13.54 12.45 -3.82
C GLU A 52 -13.12 12.45 -2.35
N THR A 53 -14.03 12.87 -1.46
CA THR A 53 -13.78 12.88 -0.01
C THR A 53 -13.56 11.46 0.50
N ASP A 54 -14.40 10.53 0.07
CA ASP A 54 -14.31 9.13 0.46
C ASP A 54 -13.06 8.45 -0.10
N TYR A 55 -12.67 8.77 -1.34
CA TYR A 55 -11.40 8.33 -1.88
C TYR A 55 -10.21 8.87 -1.05
N ILE A 56 -10.25 10.14 -0.64
CA ILE A 56 -9.18 10.73 0.18
C ILE A 56 -9.13 10.05 1.55
N ALA A 57 -10.27 9.82 2.21
CA ALA A 57 -10.33 9.11 3.49
C ALA A 57 -9.79 7.67 3.36
N HIS A 58 -10.19 6.96 2.30
CA HIS A 58 -9.70 5.60 2.02
C HIS A 58 -8.20 5.59 1.74
N SER A 59 -7.70 6.49 0.89
CA SER A 59 -6.28 6.58 0.55
C SER A 59 -5.41 6.94 1.76
N SER A 60 -5.91 7.81 2.65
CA SER A 60 -5.23 8.18 3.90
C SER A 60 -5.18 7.01 4.88
N SER A 61 -6.23 6.19 4.94
CA SER A 61 -6.27 4.95 5.72
C SER A 61 -5.32 3.87 5.20
N LEU A 62 -5.07 3.81 3.89
CA LEU A 62 -4.07 2.89 3.33
C LEU A 62 -2.64 3.39 3.53
N ALA A 63 -2.41 4.70 3.52
CA ALA A 63 -1.09 5.30 3.75
C ALA A 63 -0.52 5.01 5.15
N SER A 64 -1.38 4.70 6.13
CA SER A 64 -0.96 4.31 7.49
C SER A 64 -0.57 2.84 7.62
N ASN A 65 -0.75 2.01 6.59
CA ASN A 65 -0.44 0.59 6.67
C ASN A 65 0.37 0.10 5.47
N LEU A 66 1.61 -0.31 5.73
CA LEU A 66 2.49 -0.90 4.74
C LEU A 66 1.93 -2.19 4.09
N GLN A 67 1.06 -2.93 4.79
CA GLN A 67 0.40 -4.14 4.27
C GLN A 67 -0.61 -3.85 3.15
N SER A 68 -0.99 -2.59 2.94
CA SER A 68 -1.84 -2.19 1.81
C SER A 68 -1.14 -2.34 0.46
N PHE A 69 0.18 -2.47 0.45
CA PHE A 69 0.98 -2.72 -0.73
C PHE A 69 1.17 -4.23 -0.92
N SER A 70 0.72 -4.76 -2.07
CA SER A 70 0.71 -6.21 -2.34
C SER A 70 2.09 -6.85 -2.37
N PHE A 71 3.14 -6.06 -2.64
CA PHE A 71 4.53 -6.51 -2.65
C PHE A 71 5.38 -5.49 -1.92
N VAL A 72 5.80 -5.86 -0.71
CA VAL A 72 6.75 -5.10 0.09
C VAL A 72 7.91 -6.04 0.38
N SER A 73 9.12 -5.65 -0.01
CA SER A 73 10.31 -6.40 0.42
C SER A 73 10.60 -6.16 1.89
N ASP A 74 11.22 -7.13 2.56
CA ASP A 74 11.63 -6.99 3.97
C ASP A 74 12.47 -5.74 4.21
N LYS A 75 13.29 -5.36 3.21
CA LYS A 75 14.08 -4.12 3.25
C LYS A 75 13.19 -2.87 3.34
N ILE A 76 12.11 -2.80 2.57
CA ILE A 76 11.18 -1.66 2.60
C ILE A 76 10.39 -1.66 3.90
N ALA A 77 9.96 -2.83 4.38
CA ALA A 77 9.28 -2.96 5.68
C ALA A 77 10.14 -2.50 6.85
N ASN A 78 11.41 -2.89 6.88
CA ASN A 78 12.36 -2.46 7.90
C ASN A 78 12.57 -0.95 7.91
N ILE A 79 12.69 -0.33 6.73
CA ILE A 79 12.85 1.13 6.62
C ILE A 79 11.61 1.85 7.13
N TYR A 80 10.41 1.37 6.77
CA TYR A 80 9.16 1.98 7.21
C TYR A 80 8.97 1.93 8.72
N HIS A 81 9.10 0.74 9.32
CA HIS A 81 8.95 0.59 10.77
C HIS A 81 10.00 1.37 11.56
N TRP A 82 11.20 1.55 10.99
CA TRP A 82 12.21 2.42 11.59
C TRP A 82 11.78 3.89 11.58
N ILE A 83 11.26 4.40 10.46
CA ILE A 83 10.77 5.79 10.36
C ILE A 83 9.59 5.99 11.32
N GLU A 84 8.63 5.07 11.33
CA GLU A 84 7.49 5.05 12.26
C GLU A 84 7.95 5.16 13.71
N TRP A 85 8.91 4.33 14.13
CA TRP A 85 9.47 4.37 15.49
C TRP A 85 10.16 5.71 15.83
N VAL A 86 10.90 6.29 14.89
CA VAL A 86 11.57 7.60 15.09
C VAL A 86 10.54 8.71 15.28
N VAL A 87 9.47 8.72 14.46
CA VAL A 87 8.39 9.71 14.50
C VAL A 87 7.57 9.57 15.78
N ASP A 88 7.11 8.37 16.12
CA ASP A 88 6.28 8.10 17.32
C ASP A 88 6.99 8.45 18.63
N ARG A 89 8.32 8.26 18.68
CA ARG A 89 9.13 8.59 19.85
C ARG A 89 9.60 10.05 19.87
N ASN A 90 9.21 10.85 18.87
CA ASN A 90 9.65 12.23 18.66
C ASN A 90 11.18 12.37 18.80
N MET A 91 11.92 11.39 18.26
CA MET A 91 13.37 11.32 18.40
C MET A 91 14.03 12.32 17.45
N PRO A 92 14.83 13.28 17.95
CA PRO A 92 15.52 14.21 17.07
C PRO A 92 16.53 13.43 16.21
N LEU A 93 16.46 13.61 14.88
CA LEU A 93 17.37 12.95 13.92
C LEU A 93 18.86 13.18 14.25
N LEU A 94 19.18 14.33 14.88
CA LEU A 94 20.51 14.66 15.36
C LEU A 94 20.98 13.78 16.54
N ARG A 95 20.06 13.31 17.40
CA ARG A 95 20.37 12.45 18.56
C ARG A 95 20.74 11.02 18.15
N ILE A 96 20.32 10.59 16.96
CA ILE A 96 20.65 9.27 16.38
C ILE A 96 22.14 9.18 16.01
N ARG A 97 22.78 10.31 15.65
CA ARG A 97 24.22 10.34 15.31
C ARG A 97 25.16 10.27 16.51
N TYR A 98 24.70 10.63 17.71
CA TYR A 98 25.55 10.77 18.90
C TYR A 98 25.29 9.74 20.01
N HIS A 99 24.32 8.82 19.82
CA HIS A 99 24.13 7.68 20.72
C HIS A 99 24.31 6.36 19.97
N VAL A 100 25.14 5.49 20.53
CA VAL A 100 25.42 4.14 20.02
C VAL A 100 24.23 3.18 20.21
N ARG A 101 23.29 3.53 21.11
CA ARG A 101 22.10 2.71 21.42
C ARG A 101 21.05 2.65 20.28
N PRO A 102 20.66 3.76 19.63
CA PRO A 102 19.82 3.73 18.42
C PRO A 102 20.40 2.91 17.28
N LEU A 103 21.72 3.00 17.04
CA LEU A 103 22.38 2.21 16.00
C LEU A 103 22.40 0.71 16.36
N ALA A 104 22.66 0.37 17.62
CA ALA A 104 22.58 -1.01 18.10
C ALA A 104 21.16 -1.58 18.00
N ALA A 105 20.14 -0.77 18.32
CA ALA A 105 18.73 -1.15 18.14
C ALA A 105 18.36 -1.34 16.67
N PHE A 106 18.87 -0.48 15.78
CA PHE A 106 18.74 -0.60 14.33
C PHE A 106 19.41 -1.88 13.83
N THR A 107 20.67 -2.14 14.18
CA THR A 107 21.38 -3.37 13.82
C THR A 107 20.69 -4.62 14.39
N ALA A 108 20.12 -4.55 15.60
CA ALA A 108 19.37 -5.66 16.20
C ALA A 108 17.99 -5.89 15.55
N MET A 109 17.34 -4.84 15.02
CA MET A 109 16.11 -4.97 14.23
C MET A 109 16.40 -5.61 12.88
N PHE A 110 17.48 -5.16 12.19
CA PHE A 110 17.95 -5.78 10.95
C PHE A 110 18.37 -7.24 11.17
N ARG A 111 19.16 -7.53 12.20
CA ARG A 111 19.63 -8.90 12.50
C ARG A 111 18.48 -9.86 12.81
N ARG A 112 17.51 -9.45 13.65
CA ARG A 112 16.33 -10.28 13.96
C ARG A 112 15.44 -10.57 12.75
N ASN A 113 15.47 -9.72 11.72
CA ASN A 113 14.72 -9.98 10.49
C ASN A 113 15.51 -10.79 9.45
N ASP A 114 16.83 -10.66 9.40
CA ASP A 114 17.68 -11.59 8.61
C ASP A 114 17.61 -13.02 9.17
N GLU A 115 17.66 -13.20 10.50
CA GLU A 115 17.54 -14.51 11.15
C GLU A 115 16.20 -15.21 10.82
N LYS A 116 15.09 -14.46 10.76
CA LYS A 116 13.78 -14.99 10.32
C LYS A 116 13.74 -15.39 8.84
N ASN A 117 14.57 -14.79 8.00
CA ASN A 117 14.68 -15.13 6.58
C ASN A 117 15.44 -16.43 6.36
N TYR A 118 16.45 -16.72 7.20
CA TYR A 118 17.15 -18.00 7.20
C TYR A 118 16.32 -19.15 7.81
N ASP A 119 15.48 -18.87 8.83
CA ASP A 119 14.59 -19.89 9.40
C ASP A 119 13.50 -20.35 8.42
N LEU A 120 12.97 -19.43 7.59
CA LEU A 120 12.00 -19.77 6.53
C LEU A 120 12.64 -20.54 5.36
N LEU A 121 13.91 -20.26 5.03
CA LEU A 121 14.67 -21.02 4.02
C LEU A 121 15.14 -22.39 4.55
N ALA A 122 15.39 -22.52 5.85
CA ALA A 122 15.73 -23.81 6.48
C ALA A 122 14.54 -24.77 6.54
N LEU A 123 13.30 -24.26 6.63
CA LEU A 123 12.07 -25.05 6.57
C LEU A 123 11.65 -25.44 5.14
N ALA A 124 12.26 -24.85 4.11
CA ALA A 124 11.97 -25.17 2.71
C ALA A 124 12.85 -26.30 2.13
N SER A 125 13.68 -26.98 2.95
CA SER A 125 14.66 -27.97 2.48
C SER A 125 14.44 -29.40 3.01
N PHE A 126 13.29 -29.72 3.59
CA PHE A 126 12.95 -31.08 4.03
C PHE A 126 11.56 -31.47 3.56
N ASP A 127 11.38 -31.61 2.24
CA ASP A 127 10.25 -32.35 1.65
C ASP A 127 10.56 -32.78 0.20
N GLU A 128 11.62 -33.58 0.02
CA GLU A 128 11.63 -34.59 -1.06
C GLU A 128 12.18 -35.90 -0.49
N ALA A 129 11.25 -36.79 -0.15
CA ALA A 129 11.48 -38.20 0.03
C ALA A 129 11.13 -38.91 -1.29
N ASP A 130 12.11 -39.60 -1.87
CA ASP A 130 12.05 -41.01 -2.29
C ASP A 130 13.45 -41.51 -2.65
#